data_AF-A0A845WWA4-F1
#
_entry.id   AF-A0A845WWA4-F1
#
_cell.length_a   1.000
_cell.length_b   1.000
_cell.length_c   1.000
_cell.angle_alpha   90.00
_cell.angle_beta   90.00
_cell.angle_gamma   90.00
#
_symmetry.space_group_name_H-M   'P 1'
#
loop_
_entity.id
_entity.type
_entity.pdbx_description
1 polymer ?
#
loop_
_entity_poly.entity_id
_entity_poly.type
_entity_poly.pdbx_seq_one_letter_code
_entity_poly.pdbx_strand_id
1 'polypeptide(L)'
;MIALYPGSFDPITLGHLDIIERGSRLYDHVIVGVLCNLSKNPLFEVSHRIAQITEATNHLPNVKVDSFTGLTVEYAQACGATVLLRGLRVLSDFEKELQMAHTNKTLNAGLETVFLATSTEYSFLSSSVVKEIAQFGGPIDHLVPANVAQDIYRCFNKTPLVTLNLTE
;
A
#
# COMPACT_ATOMS: atom_id res chain seq x y z
N MET A 1 19.33 5.32 -6.88
CA MET A 1 18.20 6.20 -6.57
C MET A 1 17.22 5.45 -5.67
N ILE A 2 16.89 6.05 -4.53
CA ILE A 2 15.98 5.48 -3.53
C ILE A 2 14.61 6.15 -3.69
N ALA A 3 13.55 5.34 -3.83
CA ALA A 3 12.17 5.82 -3.85
C ALA A 3 11.45 5.44 -2.55
N LEU A 4 10.72 6.38 -1.97
CA LEU A 4 9.80 6.15 -0.86
C LEU A 4 8.38 5.99 -1.44
N TYR A 5 7.73 4.85 -1.17
CA TYR A 5 6.31 4.63 -1.41
C TYR A 5 5.56 4.69 -0.07
N PRO A 6 5.05 5.86 0.35
CA PRO A 6 4.39 6.01 1.64
C PRO A 6 2.91 5.64 1.55
N GLY A 7 2.35 5.12 2.64
CA GLY A 7 0.93 4.83 2.71
C GLY A 7 0.49 4.35 4.09
N SER A 8 -0.83 4.34 4.33
CA SER A 8 -1.35 3.71 5.53
C SER A 8 -1.36 2.18 5.42
N PHE A 9 -1.55 1.64 4.21
CA PHE A 9 -1.55 0.19 3.95
C PHE A 9 -2.39 -0.62 4.96
N ASP A 10 -3.66 -0.24 5.13
CA ASP A 10 -4.56 -0.82 6.14
C ASP A 10 -5.79 -1.51 5.49
N PRO A 11 -5.60 -2.69 4.88
CA PRO A 11 -4.33 -3.39 4.68
C PRO A 11 -3.68 -3.06 3.32
N ILE A 12 -2.51 -3.62 3.04
CA ILE A 12 -1.95 -3.67 1.68
C ILE A 12 -2.89 -4.45 0.75
N THR A 13 -2.96 -4.05 -0.52
CA THR A 13 -3.83 -4.67 -1.55
C THR A 13 -3.02 -5.01 -2.79
N LEU A 14 -3.59 -5.78 -3.73
CA LEU A 14 -2.91 -6.09 -5.00
C LEU A 14 -2.60 -4.82 -5.82
N GLY A 15 -3.44 -3.78 -5.71
CA GLY A 15 -3.16 -2.48 -6.32
C GLY A 15 -1.92 -1.79 -5.73
N HIS A 16 -1.67 -1.92 -4.43
CA HIS A 16 -0.43 -1.42 -3.83
C HIS A 16 0.77 -2.27 -4.27
N LEU A 17 0.60 -3.59 -4.34
CA LEU A 17 1.66 -4.51 -4.76
C LEU A 17 2.10 -4.25 -6.22
N ASP A 18 1.17 -3.96 -7.13
CA ASP A 18 1.48 -3.53 -8.51
C ASP A 18 2.43 -2.32 -8.53
N ILE A 19 2.17 -1.31 -7.70
CA ILE A 19 3.01 -0.11 -7.62
C ILE A 19 4.39 -0.43 -7.03
N ILE A 20 4.45 -1.29 -6.01
CA ILE A 20 5.72 -1.72 -5.40
C ILE A 20 6.56 -2.52 -6.41
N GLU A 21 5.97 -3.48 -7.11
CA GLU A 21 6.65 -4.32 -8.10
C GLU A 21 7.11 -3.54 -9.33
N ARG A 22 6.35 -2.52 -9.74
CA ARG A 22 6.76 -1.63 -10.84
C ARG A 22 7.82 -0.65 -10.38
N GLY A 23 7.68 -0.10 -9.17
CA GLY A 23 8.70 0.75 -8.55
C GLY A 23 10.03 0.03 -8.40
N SER A 24 10.03 -1.25 -8.00
CA SER A 24 11.26 -2.04 -7.81
C SER A 24 12.02 -2.29 -9.11
N ARG A 25 11.37 -2.17 -10.28
CA ARG A 25 12.02 -2.25 -11.60
C ARG A 25 12.59 -0.90 -12.06
N LEU A 26 12.13 0.20 -11.47
CA LEU A 26 12.47 1.57 -11.87
C LEU A 26 13.54 2.21 -10.98
N TYR A 27 13.69 1.72 -9.74
CA TYR A 27 14.59 2.31 -8.75
C TYR A 27 15.51 1.26 -8.14
N ASP A 28 16.72 1.69 -7.75
CA ASP A 28 17.71 0.80 -7.13
C ASP A 28 17.20 0.25 -5.79
N HIS A 29 16.46 1.06 -5.03
CA HIS A 29 15.79 0.65 -3.80
C HIS A 29 14.42 1.31 -3.67
N VAL A 30 13.44 0.53 -3.20
CA VAL A 30 12.11 1.03 -2.85
C VAL A 30 11.87 0.81 -1.36
N ILE A 31 11.57 1.89 -0.65
CA ILE A 31 11.16 1.85 0.75
C ILE A 31 9.64 1.97 0.79
N VAL A 32 8.95 0.95 1.27
CA VAL A 32 7.52 1.01 1.57
C VAL A 32 7.35 1.57 2.98
N GLY A 33 6.96 2.84 3.06
CA GLY A 33 6.87 3.59 4.30
C GLY A 33 5.47 3.55 4.91
N VAL A 34 5.29 2.75 5.95
CA VAL A 34 4.02 2.62 6.69
C VAL A 34 3.82 3.82 7.60
N LEU A 35 2.83 4.66 7.27
CA LEU A 35 2.50 5.83 8.08
C LEU A 35 1.78 5.41 9.36
N CYS A 36 2.32 5.86 10.50
CA CYS A 36 1.72 5.77 11.81
C CYS A 36 0.77 6.96 12.02
N ASN A 37 -0.51 6.79 11.70
CA ASN A 37 -1.51 7.84 11.88
C ASN A 37 -2.24 7.66 13.22
N LEU A 38 -1.88 8.47 14.21
CA LEU A 38 -2.48 8.45 15.56
C LEU A 38 -3.95 8.91 15.59
N SER A 39 -4.42 9.60 14.54
CA SER A 39 -5.79 10.13 14.46
C SER A 39 -6.78 9.16 13.80
N LYS A 40 -6.33 7.99 13.36
CA LYS A 40 -7.18 6.96 12.74
C LYS A 40 -7.17 5.70 13.59
N ASN A 41 -8.26 4.95 13.53
CA ASN A 41 -8.36 3.60 14.08
C ASN A 41 -8.16 2.59 12.93
N PRO A 42 -6.93 2.17 12.62
CA PRO A 42 -6.68 1.17 11.58
C PRO A 42 -7.26 -0.18 11.99
N LEU A 43 -7.54 -1.05 11.01
CA LEU A 43 -7.91 -2.44 11.27
C LEU A 43 -6.71 -3.22 11.84
N PHE A 44 -5.51 -2.91 11.34
CA PHE A 44 -4.27 -3.54 11.74
C PHE A 44 -3.29 -2.56 12.37
N GLU A 45 -2.68 -2.98 13.48
CA GLU A 45 -1.57 -2.28 14.10
C GLU A 45 -0.40 -2.09 13.13
N VAL A 46 0.45 -1.07 13.37
CA VAL A 46 1.59 -0.75 12.49
C VAL A 46 2.48 -1.97 12.26
N SER A 47 2.85 -2.68 13.32
CA SER A 47 3.71 -3.87 13.24
C SER A 47 3.09 -4.98 12.39
N HIS A 48 1.78 -5.16 12.48
CA HIS A 48 1.04 -6.15 11.69
C HIS A 48 1.04 -5.76 10.21
N ARG A 49 0.81 -4.48 9.89
CA ARG A 49 0.88 -3.98 8.51
C ARG A 49 2.29 -4.14 7.91
N ILE A 50 3.34 -3.86 8.69
CA ILE A 50 4.73 -4.12 8.26
C ILE A 50 4.93 -5.60 7.93
N ALA A 51 4.45 -6.50 8.78
CA ALA A 51 4.59 -7.94 8.56
C ALA A 51 3.87 -8.40 7.28
N GLN A 52 2.63 -7.94 7.08
CA GLN A 52 1.85 -8.21 5.86
C GLN A 52 2.58 -7.78 4.59
N ILE A 53 3.10 -6.55 4.57
CA ILE A 53 3.84 -6.02 3.41
C ILE A 53 5.14 -6.79 3.22
N THR A 54 5.88 -7.05 4.31
CA THR A 54 7.18 -7.74 4.26
C THR A 54 7.04 -9.13 3.64
N GLU A 55 6.02 -9.88 4.03
CA GLU A 55 5.73 -11.19 3.44
C GLU A 55 5.26 -11.06 1.98
N ALA A 56 4.38 -10.11 1.68
CA ALA A 56 3.87 -9.87 0.33
C ALA A 56 4.93 -9.37 -0.67
N THR A 57 6.07 -8.87 -0.19
CA THR A 57 7.16 -8.35 -1.03
C THR A 57 8.47 -9.12 -0.86
N ASN A 58 8.47 -10.30 -0.23
CA ASN A 58 9.69 -11.04 0.08
C ASN A 58 10.50 -11.48 -1.16
N HIS A 59 9.85 -11.53 -2.32
CA HIS A 59 10.43 -11.88 -3.61
C HIS A 59 11.19 -10.73 -4.26
N LEU A 60 11.11 -9.51 -3.70
CA LEU A 60 11.71 -8.30 -4.24
C LEU A 60 12.94 -7.90 -3.40
N PRO A 61 14.18 -8.25 -3.82
CA PRO A 61 15.37 -8.09 -3.00
C PRO A 61 15.76 -6.62 -2.72
N ASN A 62 15.23 -5.70 -3.52
CA ASN A 62 15.47 -4.27 -3.39
C ASN A 62 14.31 -3.50 -2.73
N VAL A 63 13.33 -4.19 -2.16
CA VAL A 63 12.24 -3.59 -1.39
C VAL A 63 12.54 -3.71 0.11
N LYS A 64 12.46 -2.59 0.81
CA LYS A 64 12.52 -2.51 2.27
C LYS A 64 11.19 -2.01 2.80
N VAL A 65 10.68 -2.62 3.87
CA VAL A 65 9.50 -2.12 4.58
C VAL A 65 9.96 -1.43 5.86
N ASP A 66 9.41 -0.27 6.15
CA ASP A 66 9.71 0.48 7.37
C ASP A 66 8.48 1.33 7.76
N SER A 67 8.49 1.91 8.95
CA SER A 67 7.40 2.78 9.41
C SER A 67 7.92 4.11 9.92
N PHE A 68 7.04 5.10 9.90
CA PHE A 68 7.39 6.43 10.37
C PHE A 68 6.20 7.20 10.93
N THR A 69 6.51 8.14 11.80
CA THR A 69 5.63 9.20 12.30
C THR A 69 6.13 10.55 11.78
N GLY A 70 5.25 11.56 11.73
CA GLY A 70 5.63 12.91 11.30
C GLY A 70 5.48 13.11 9.79
N LEU A 71 6.24 14.05 9.22
CA LEU A 71 6.09 14.43 7.82
C LEU A 71 6.79 13.44 6.89
N THR A 72 6.08 13.02 5.85
CA THR A 72 6.61 12.13 4.81
C THR A 72 7.89 12.67 4.16
N VAL A 73 7.99 13.98 3.97
CA VAL A 73 9.17 14.62 3.37
C VAL A 73 10.41 14.56 4.26
N GLU A 74 10.23 14.62 5.58
CA GLU A 74 11.31 14.49 6.55
C GLU A 74 11.80 13.05 6.60
N TYR A 75 10.86 12.09 6.60
CA TYR A 75 11.22 10.68 6.55
C TYR A 75 11.92 10.31 5.23
N ALA A 76 11.45 10.83 4.09
CA ALA A 76 12.12 10.67 2.80
C ALA A 76 13.58 11.16 2.87
N GLN A 77 13.80 12.34 3.46
CA GLN A 77 15.15 12.86 3.66
C GLN A 77 15.99 11.97 4.59
N ALA A 78 15.43 11.51 5.69
CA ALA A 78 16.12 10.67 6.68
C ALA A 78 16.59 9.32 6.09
N CYS A 79 15.83 8.75 5.16
CA CYS A 79 16.21 7.50 4.48
C CYS A 79 16.95 7.72 3.15
N GLY A 80 17.28 8.96 2.81
CA GLY A 80 17.99 9.30 1.57
C GLY A 80 17.15 9.11 0.30
N ALA A 81 15.82 9.05 0.42
CA ALA A 81 14.92 8.98 -0.72
C ALA A 81 14.85 10.34 -1.43
N THR A 82 15.10 10.33 -2.74
CA THR A 82 14.99 11.51 -3.61
C THR A 82 13.71 11.48 -4.44
N VAL A 83 12.95 10.38 -4.37
CA VAL A 83 11.68 10.21 -5.08
C VAL A 83 10.59 9.78 -4.10
N LEU A 84 9.45 10.43 -4.20
CA LEU A 84 8.19 10.03 -3.60
C LEU A 84 7.34 9.32 -4.67
N LEU A 85 7.21 8.01 -4.56
CA LEU A 85 6.39 7.22 -5.47
C LEU A 85 4.92 7.29 -5.03
N ARG A 86 3.99 7.46 -5.97
CA ARG A 86 2.54 7.47 -5.70
C ARG A 86 1.80 6.71 -6.81
N GLY A 87 0.73 6.01 -6.44
CA GLY A 87 -0.18 5.37 -7.38
C GLY A 87 -1.38 6.26 -7.68
N LEU A 88 -1.79 6.36 -8.94
CA LEU A 88 -3.03 7.03 -9.36
C LEU A 88 -4.00 5.99 -9.91
N ARG A 89 -5.22 5.97 -9.39
CA ARG A 89 -6.24 4.99 -9.82
C ARG A 89 -7.31 5.63 -10.70
N VAL A 90 -7.80 6.79 -10.26
CA VAL A 90 -8.86 7.56 -10.89
C VAL A 90 -8.48 9.03 -10.95
N LEU A 91 -9.15 9.79 -11.81
CA LEU A 91 -8.88 11.22 -11.99
C LEU A 91 -8.98 12.02 -10.67
N SER A 92 -9.90 11.65 -9.78
CA SER A 92 -10.07 12.32 -8.49
C SER A 92 -8.92 12.08 -7.49
N ASP A 93 -8.13 11.02 -7.66
CA ASP A 93 -6.89 10.86 -6.89
C ASP A 93 -5.84 11.89 -7.37
N PHE A 94 -5.78 12.16 -8.68
CA PHE A 94 -4.76 13.03 -9.27
C PHE A 94 -4.77 14.45 -8.69
N GLU A 95 -5.93 15.08 -8.54
CA GLU A 95 -6.01 16.45 -8.01
C GLU A 95 -5.44 16.55 -6.59
N LYS A 96 -5.83 15.61 -5.71
CA LYS A 96 -5.36 15.55 -4.32
C LYS A 96 -3.86 15.27 -4.26
N GLU A 97 -3.40 14.32 -5.08
CA GLU A 97 -2.01 13.90 -5.14
C GLU A 97 -1.10 14.98 -5.73
N LEU A 98 -1.57 15.71 -6.74
CA LEU A 98 -0.84 16.84 -7.32
C LEU A 98 -0.69 17.99 -6.32
N GLN A 99 -1.75 18.32 -5.58
CA GLN A 99 -1.67 19.31 -4.50
C GLN A 99 -0.65 18.87 -3.43
N MET A 100 -0.66 17.60 -3.05
CA MET A 100 0.29 17.04 -2.09
C MET A 100 1.73 17.12 -2.61
N ALA A 101 1.95 16.79 -3.88
CA ALA A 101 3.26 16.89 -4.52
C ALA A 101 3.83 18.31 -4.51
N HIS A 102 3.01 19.32 -4.86
CA HIS A 102 3.41 20.72 -4.79
C HIS A 102 3.74 21.15 -3.35
N THR A 103 2.93 20.72 -2.38
CA THR A 103 3.17 21.00 -0.96
C THR A 103 4.49 20.38 -0.49
N ASN A 104 4.74 19.12 -0.85
CA ASN A 104 5.99 18.45 -0.51
C ASN A 104 7.20 19.13 -1.15
N LYS A 105 7.05 19.68 -2.37
CA LYS A 105 8.10 20.43 -3.06
C LYS A 105 8.49 21.73 -2.37
N THR A 106 7.53 22.42 -1.72
CA THR A 106 7.85 23.63 -0.94
C THR A 106 8.61 23.30 0.34
N LEU A 107 8.41 22.11 0.90
CA LEU A 107 9.10 21.64 2.11
C LEU A 107 10.47 21.02 1.81
N ASN A 108 10.63 20.37 0.66
CA ASN A 108 11.89 19.78 0.23
C ASN A 108 12.04 19.87 -1.30
N ALA A 109 12.82 20.85 -1.76
CA ALA A 109 13.06 21.08 -3.19
C ALA A 109 13.85 19.95 -3.88
N GLY A 110 14.59 19.13 -3.13
CA GLY A 110 15.35 17.98 -3.65
C GLY A 110 14.52 16.70 -3.81
N LEU A 111 13.26 16.70 -3.33
CA LEU A 111 12.34 15.58 -3.47
C LEU A 111 11.49 15.75 -4.73
N GLU A 112 11.44 14.71 -5.56
CA GLU A 112 10.52 14.64 -6.70
C GLU A 112 9.36 13.70 -6.40
N THR A 113 8.16 14.01 -6.87
CA THR A 113 7.01 13.07 -6.80
C THR A 113 6.78 12.44 -8.17
N VAL A 114 6.77 11.10 -8.21
CA VAL A 114 6.50 10.33 -9.42
C VAL A 114 5.21 9.56 -9.26
N PHE A 115 4.33 9.71 -10.25
CA PHE A 115 3.05 9.02 -10.31
C PHE A 115 3.10 7.84 -11.26
N LEU A 116 2.67 6.68 -10.79
CA LEU A 116 2.38 5.53 -11.64
C LEU A 116 0.87 5.37 -11.75
N ALA A 117 0.37 5.35 -12.99
CA ALA A 117 -1.01 4.93 -13.25
C ALA A 117 -1.16 3.46 -12.85
N THR A 118 -2.11 3.17 -11.98
CA THR A 118 -2.40 1.82 -11.48
C THR A 118 -2.91 0.97 -12.65
N SER A 119 -2.52 -0.31 -12.69
CA SER A 119 -3.05 -1.27 -13.66
C SER A 119 -4.59 -1.29 -13.63
N THR A 120 -5.23 -1.39 -14.81
CA THR A 120 -6.69 -1.22 -14.97
C THR A 120 -7.48 -2.19 -14.09
N GLU A 121 -6.98 -3.41 -13.93
CA GLU A 121 -7.53 -4.46 -13.06
C GLU A 121 -7.59 -4.09 -11.57
N TYR A 122 -6.82 -3.10 -11.10
CA TYR A 122 -6.84 -2.61 -9.72
C TYR A 122 -7.31 -1.16 -9.59
N SER A 123 -7.81 -0.54 -10.66
CA SER A 123 -8.24 0.86 -10.67
C SER A 123 -9.40 1.16 -9.70
N PHE A 124 -10.24 0.18 -9.38
CA PHE A 124 -11.33 0.33 -8.41
C PHE A 124 -10.89 0.02 -6.96
N LEU A 125 -9.68 -0.51 -6.77
CA LEU A 125 -9.27 -1.16 -5.53
C LEU A 125 -8.78 -0.13 -4.50
N SER A 126 -9.36 -0.19 -3.31
CA SER A 126 -8.92 0.54 -2.14
C SER A 126 -8.96 -0.35 -0.90
N SER A 127 -8.11 -0.09 0.09
CA SER A 127 -8.17 -0.81 1.36
C SER A 127 -9.53 -0.66 2.06
N SER A 128 -10.20 0.48 1.90
CA SER A 128 -11.55 0.69 2.44
C SER A 128 -12.57 -0.25 1.81
N VAL A 129 -12.56 -0.39 0.47
CA VAL A 129 -13.45 -1.30 -0.27
C VAL A 129 -13.19 -2.75 0.13
N VAL A 130 -11.93 -3.16 0.28
CA VAL A 130 -11.58 -4.51 0.77
C VAL A 130 -12.18 -4.77 2.14
N LYS A 131 -12.01 -3.83 3.09
CA LYS A 131 -12.55 -3.98 4.45
C LYS A 131 -14.07 -4.05 4.47
N GLU A 132 -14.74 -3.24 3.66
CA GLU A 132 -16.20 -3.24 3.54
C GLU A 132 -16.73 -4.58 3.01
N ILE A 133 -16.16 -5.09 1.91
CA ILE A 133 -16.54 -6.39 1.33
C ILE A 133 -16.38 -7.50 2.38
N ALA A 134 -15.22 -7.57 3.04
CA ALA A 134 -14.94 -8.60 4.03
C ALA A 134 -15.85 -8.49 5.27
N GLN A 135 -16.13 -7.27 5.74
CA GLN A 135 -17.04 -7.02 6.85
C GLN A 135 -18.43 -7.59 6.56
N PHE A 136 -18.93 -7.40 5.33
CA PHE A 136 -20.22 -7.96 4.90
C PHE A 136 -20.14 -9.42 4.43
N GLY A 137 -18.95 -10.02 4.40
CA GLY A 137 -18.74 -11.46 4.13
C GLY A 137 -18.59 -11.82 2.66
N GLY A 138 -18.30 -10.83 1.81
CA GLY A 138 -17.88 -11.10 0.44
C GLY A 138 -16.44 -11.63 0.39
N PRO A 139 -16.08 -12.40 -0.67
CA PRO A 139 -14.73 -12.89 -0.86
C PRO A 139 -13.78 -11.77 -1.29
N ILE A 140 -12.54 -11.79 -0.78
CA ILE A 140 -11.52 -10.76 -1.04
C ILE A 140 -10.19 -11.32 -1.55
N ASP A 141 -10.10 -12.64 -1.78
CA ASP A 141 -8.87 -13.33 -2.21
C ASP A 141 -8.30 -12.80 -3.54
N HIS A 142 -9.16 -12.19 -4.37
CA HIS A 142 -8.80 -11.57 -5.64
C HIS A 142 -8.42 -10.07 -5.51
N LEU A 143 -8.37 -9.54 -4.29
CA LEU A 143 -8.13 -8.11 -4.02
C LEU A 143 -6.88 -7.86 -3.17
N VAL A 144 -6.39 -8.86 -2.45
CA VAL A 144 -5.24 -8.74 -1.56
C VAL A 144 -4.32 -9.97 -1.66
N PRO A 145 -3.05 -9.86 -1.24
CA PRO A 145 -2.18 -11.02 -1.06
C PRO A 145 -2.80 -12.08 -0.13
N ALA A 146 -2.48 -13.36 -0.34
CA ALA A 146 -3.12 -14.47 0.37
C ALA A 146 -2.97 -14.39 1.91
N ASN A 147 -1.79 -14.00 2.40
CA ASN A 147 -1.53 -13.80 3.83
C ASN A 147 -2.43 -12.70 4.42
N VAL A 148 -2.67 -11.63 3.66
CA VAL A 148 -3.54 -10.52 4.06
C VAL A 148 -5.01 -10.93 4.07
N ALA A 149 -5.47 -11.72 3.09
CA ALA A 149 -6.83 -12.24 3.07
C ALA A 149 -7.12 -13.07 4.33
N GLN A 150 -6.20 -13.96 4.70
CA GLN A 150 -6.31 -14.78 5.91
C GLN A 150 -6.43 -13.93 7.18
N ASP A 151 -5.63 -12.87 7.30
CA ASP A 151 -5.69 -11.97 8.46
C ASP A 151 -7.04 -11.24 8.55
N ILE A 152 -7.55 -10.72 7.44
CA ILE A 152 -8.84 -10.01 7.41
C ILE A 152 -9.99 -10.97 7.78
N TYR A 153 -9.97 -12.20 7.25
CA TYR A 153 -10.97 -13.21 7.58
C TYR A 153 -10.99 -13.58 9.06
N ARG A 154 -9.81 -13.64 9.70
CA ARG A 154 -9.68 -13.80 11.16
C ARG A 154 -10.27 -12.60 11.91
N CYS A 155 -10.01 -11.37 11.48
CA CYS A 155 -10.54 -10.17 12.12
C CYS A 155 -12.07 -10.09 12.10
N PHE A 156 -12.71 -10.46 10.98
CA PHE A 156 -14.17 -10.41 10.84
C PHE A 156 -14.88 -11.71 11.19
N ASN A 157 -14.17 -12.70 11.76
CA ASN A 157 -14.71 -13.97 12.21
C ASN A 157 -15.45 -14.76 11.11
N LYS A 158 -14.99 -14.62 9.87
CA LYS A 158 -15.56 -15.27 8.67
C LYS A 158 -14.46 -16.06 7.98
N THR A 159 -14.37 -17.35 8.25
CA THR A 159 -13.61 -18.28 7.40
C THR A 159 -14.30 -18.35 6.04
N PRO A 160 -13.59 -18.31 4.89
CA PRO A 160 -14.22 -18.55 3.61
C PRO A 160 -14.87 -19.93 3.63
N LEU A 161 -16.12 -20.01 3.19
CA LEU A 161 -16.77 -21.27 2.84
C LEU A 161 -15.96 -21.86 1.69
N VAL A 162 -15.01 -22.76 2.01
CA VAL A 162 -14.42 -23.65 1.02
C VAL A 162 -15.52 -24.65 0.66
N THR A 163 -16.37 -24.30 -0.29
CA THR A 163 -17.24 -25.27 -0.96
C THR A 163 -16.39 -25.99 -2.00
N LEU A 164 -15.59 -26.95 -1.53
CA LEU A 164 -15.19 -28.10 -2.35
C LEU A 164 -16.45 -28.91 -2.57
N ASN A 165 -17.06 -28.78 -3.74
CA ASN A 165 -17.93 -29.79 -4.33
C ASN A 165 -17.90 -29.60 -5.86
N LEU A 166 -16.88 -30.17 -6.49
CA LEU A 166 -16.90 -30.58 -7.90
C LEU A 166 -16.70 -32.10 -7.92
N THR A 167 -17.79 -32.79 -7.62
CA THR A 167 -18.14 -34.18 -7.99
C THR A 167 -19.67 -34.11 -8.07
N GLU A 168 -20.34 -34.27 -9.20
CA GLU A 168 -20.20 -35.26 -10.28
C GLU A 168 -20.34 -34.63 -11.68
#